data_AF-A0A662KGG0-F1
#
_entry.id   AF-A0A662KGG0-F1
#
_cell.length_a   1.000
_cell.length_b   1.000
_cell.length_c   1.000
_cell.angle_alpha   90.00
_cell.angle_beta   90.00
_cell.angle_gamma   90.00
#
_symmetry.space_group_name_H-M   'P 1'
#
loop_
_entity.id
_entity.type
_entity.pdbx_description
1 polymer ?
#
loop_
_entity_poly.entity_id
_entity_poly.type
_entity_poly.pdbx_seq_one_letter_code
_entity_poly.pdbx_strand_id
1 'polypeptide(L)'
;MKKVGLLAIAHGSKSREHVEVVFQIVNRLLSSLSEYDIVAHEVAFMGSRKGLKSIHEALKELSTKCEEIVVLPLFLTPGKHVSSDIPREMGLPNCSPASKHKIQVEGRHITLIYANPIGFDERVVEIFRDRFKEAYNMLIK
;
A
#
# COMPACT_ATOMS: atom_id res chain seq x y z
N MET A 1 -8.08 13.20 -19.43
CA MET A 1 -7.86 11.92 -18.70
C MET A 1 -8.26 12.12 -17.25
N LYS A 2 -8.76 11.08 -16.57
CA LYS A 2 -9.06 11.18 -15.13
C LYS A 2 -7.76 11.28 -14.33
N LYS A 3 -7.78 12.05 -13.25
CA LYS A 3 -6.63 12.23 -12.36
C LYS A 3 -6.48 11.02 -11.43
N VAL A 4 -5.41 10.24 -11.60
CA VAL A 4 -5.14 9.01 -10.84
C VAL A 4 -4.15 9.27 -9.71
N GLY A 5 -4.47 8.79 -8.51
CA GLY A 5 -3.56 8.79 -7.36
C GLY A 5 -3.18 7.38 -6.90
N LEU A 6 -2.05 7.27 -6.20
CA LEU A 6 -1.61 6.03 -5.55
C LEU A 6 -1.69 6.16 -4.03
N LEU A 7 -2.35 5.21 -3.36
CA LEU A 7 -2.32 5.05 -1.92
C LEU A 7 -1.63 3.74 -1.55
N ALA A 8 -0.39 3.81 -1.07
CA ALA A 8 0.32 2.66 -0.53
C ALA A 8 -0.01 2.49 0.96
N ILE A 9 -0.40 1.28 1.38
CA ILE A 9 -0.79 1.00 2.76
C ILE A 9 0.12 -0.07 3.36
N ALA A 10 0.79 0.27 4.46
CA ALA A 10 1.62 -0.66 5.21
C ALA A 10 1.09 -0.86 6.64
N HIS A 11 1.53 -1.94 7.29
CA HIS A 11 1.26 -2.14 8.71
C HIS A 11 1.94 -1.05 9.56
N GLY A 12 1.29 -0.53 10.60
CA GLY A 12 1.98 0.36 11.53
C GLY A 12 2.95 -0.42 12.41
N SER A 13 4.19 0.03 12.47
CA SER A 13 5.18 -0.50 13.40
C SER A 13 5.68 0.62 14.31
N LYS A 14 6.13 0.27 15.52
CA LYS A 14 6.93 1.19 16.35
C LYS A 14 8.36 1.35 15.81
N SER A 15 8.83 0.38 15.02
CA SER A 15 10.16 0.40 14.40
C SER A 15 10.29 1.57 13.41
N ARG A 16 11.39 2.33 13.53
CA ARG A 16 11.74 3.38 12.55
C ARG A 16 12.25 2.76 11.25
N GLU A 17 13.04 1.68 11.36
CA GLU A 17 13.56 0.92 10.22
C GLU A 17 12.43 0.40 9.33
N HIS A 18 11.36 -0.14 9.92
CA HIS A 18 10.18 -0.56 9.16
C HIS A 18 9.60 0.57 8.31
N VAL A 19 9.42 1.76 8.90
CA VAL A 19 8.87 2.92 8.20
C VAL A 19 9.79 3.36 7.07
N GLU A 20 11.10 3.40 7.33
CA GLU A 20 12.10 3.76 6.33
C GLU A 20 12.10 2.80 5.13
N VAL A 21 12.09 1.49 5.38
CA VAL A 21 12.02 0.46 4.33
C VAL A 21 10.75 0.62 3.48
N VAL A 22 9.60 0.87 4.11
CA VAL A 22 8.34 1.12 3.38
C VAL A 22 8.47 2.32 2.44
N PHE A 23 9.02 3.44 2.92
CA PHE A 23 9.22 4.62 2.06
C PHE A 23 10.22 4.37 0.95
N GLN A 24 11.31 3.63 1.20
CA GLN A 24 12.26 3.23 0.16
C GLN A 24 11.58 2.41 -0.95
N ILE A 25 10.75 1.43 -0.56
CA ILE A 25 9.97 0.62 -1.51
C ILE A 25 9.04 1.51 -2.34
N VAL A 26 8.26 2.37 -1.70
CA VAL A 26 7.29 3.23 -2.41
C VAL A 26 7.99 4.23 -3.34
N ASN A 27 9.09 4.85 -2.90
CA ASN A 27 9.85 5.79 -3.72
C ASN A 27 10.43 5.10 -4.96
N ARG A 28 10.95 3.87 -4.80
CA ARG A 28 11.46 3.09 -5.93
C ARG A 28 10.33 2.65 -6.87
N LEU A 29 9.19 2.25 -6.32
CA LEU A 29 8.00 1.91 -7.09
C LEU A 29 7.54 3.11 -7.93
N LEU A 30 7.38 4.30 -7.34
CA LEU A 30 6.97 5.51 -8.06
C LEU A 30 7.91 5.83 -9.22
N SER A 31 9.22 5.64 -9.03
CA SER A 31 10.22 5.83 -10.09
C SER A 31 10.05 4.84 -11.26
N SER A 32 9.51 3.65 -10.99
CA SER A 32 9.21 2.63 -12.01
C SER A 32 7.84 2.79 -12.69
N LEU A 33 7.01 3.73 -12.23
CA LEU A 33 5.67 3.97 -12.76
C LEU A 33 5.60 5.20 -13.68
N SER A 34 6.72 5.62 -14.27
CA SER A 34 6.80 6.83 -15.12
C SER A 34 5.94 6.78 -16.38
N GLU A 35 5.55 5.59 -16.83
CA GLU A 35 4.61 5.40 -17.94
C GLU A 35 3.14 5.65 -17.56
N TYR A 36 2.82 5.74 -16.27
CA TYR A 36 1.48 6.01 -15.75
C TYR A 36 1.38 7.47 -15.29
N ASP A 37 0.28 8.13 -15.65
CA ASP A 37 -0.03 9.51 -15.25
C ASP A 37 -0.58 9.57 -13.81
N ILE A 38 0.30 9.31 -12.84
CA ILE A 38 0.01 9.39 -11.40
C ILE A 38 0.23 10.82 -10.92
N VAL A 39 -0.86 11.55 -10.64
CA VAL A 39 -0.79 12.99 -10.31
C VAL A 39 -0.51 13.26 -8.84
N ALA A 40 -0.71 12.28 -7.97
CA ALA A 40 -0.42 12.37 -6.53
C ALA A 40 -0.23 10.96 -5.92
N HIS A 41 0.50 10.87 -4.83
CA HIS A 41 0.67 9.63 -4.07
C HIS A 41 0.71 9.89 -2.57
N GLU A 42 0.30 8.90 -1.78
CA GLU A 42 0.40 8.93 -0.33
C GLU A 42 0.80 7.56 0.23
N VAL A 43 1.45 7.58 1.39
CA VAL A 43 1.78 6.39 2.18
C VAL A 43 1.04 6.46 3.50
N ALA A 44 0.19 5.47 3.75
CA ALA A 44 -0.56 5.33 4.98
C ALA A 44 -0.09 4.13 5.81
N PHE A 45 -0.18 4.26 7.12
CA PHE A 45 0.16 3.21 8.06
C PHE A 45 -1.05 2.87 8.93
N MET A 46 -1.29 1.57 9.12
CA MET A 46 -2.36 1.10 10.01
C MET A 46 -2.01 1.37 11.48
N GLY A 47 -2.98 1.77 12.30
CA GLY A 47 -2.76 2.08 13.71
C GLY A 47 -2.13 3.47 13.91
N SER A 48 -2.91 4.38 14.48
CA SER A 48 -2.55 5.79 14.64
C SER A 48 -1.19 5.98 15.32
N ARG A 49 -0.26 6.66 14.63
CA ARG A 49 1.06 7.01 15.15
C ARG A 49 1.41 8.46 14.81
N LYS A 50 1.94 9.19 15.78
CA LYS A 50 2.40 10.57 15.57
C LYS A 50 3.44 10.62 14.45
N GLY A 51 3.19 11.47 13.45
CA GLY A 51 4.08 11.69 12.31
C GLY A 51 3.90 10.73 11.13
N LEU A 52 2.97 9.78 11.21
CA LEU A 52 2.56 8.93 10.08
C LEU A 52 1.10 9.21 9.73
N LYS A 53 0.78 9.19 8.44
CA LYS A 53 -0.60 9.38 7.99
C LYS A 53 -1.40 8.09 8.19
N SER A 54 -2.62 8.22 8.70
CA SER A 54 -3.63 7.17 8.65
C SER A 54 -4.20 7.00 7.24
N ILE A 55 -4.91 5.89 7.01
CA ILE A 55 -5.61 5.63 5.73
C ILE A 55 -6.61 6.74 5.43
N HIS A 56 -7.35 7.20 6.45
CA HIS A 56 -8.34 8.26 6.31
C HIS A 56 -7.71 9.61 5.92
N GLU A 57 -6.62 10.02 6.58
CA GLU A 57 -5.92 11.27 6.25
C GLU A 57 -5.34 11.24 4.84
N ALA A 58 -4.75 10.11 4.43
CA ALA A 58 -4.19 9.94 3.09
C ALA A 58 -5.28 9.97 2.01
N LEU A 59 -6.42 9.30 2.22
CA LEU A 59 -7.58 9.36 1.32
C LEU A 59 -8.13 10.78 1.20
N LYS A 60 -8.25 11.49 2.33
CA LYS A 60 -8.68 12.88 2.36
C LYS A 60 -7.77 13.77 1.52
N GLU A 61 -6.46 13.66 1.68
CA GLU A 61 -5.51 14.44 0.88
C GLU A 61 -5.60 14.11 -0.62
N LEU A 62 -5.55 12.82 -0.97
CA LEU A 62 -5.64 12.39 -2.37
C LEU A 62 -6.95 12.81 -3.03
N SER A 63 -8.07 12.80 -2.30
CA SER A 63 -9.39 13.21 -2.82
C SER A 63 -9.43 14.65 -3.33
N THR A 64 -8.51 15.51 -2.88
CA THR A 64 -8.43 16.91 -3.34
C THR A 64 -7.77 17.03 -4.72
N LYS A 65 -6.99 16.02 -5.13
CA LYS A 65 -6.15 16.02 -6.33
C LYS A 65 -6.60 14.98 -7.38
N CYS A 66 -7.30 13.93 -6.94
CA CYS A 66 -7.58 12.73 -7.75
C CYS A 66 -9.09 12.44 -7.86
N GLU A 67 -9.49 11.79 -8.95
CA GLU A 67 -10.84 11.25 -9.16
C GLU A 67 -10.84 9.72 -9.01
N GLU A 68 -9.70 9.09 -9.26
CA GLU A 68 -9.48 7.66 -9.08
C GLU A 68 -8.24 7.45 -8.19
N ILE A 69 -8.31 6.50 -7.25
CA ILE A 69 -7.21 6.17 -6.35
C ILE A 69 -6.97 4.66 -6.41
N VAL A 70 -5.76 4.28 -6.80
CA VAL A 70 -5.28 2.89 -6.71
C VAL A 70 -4.75 2.67 -5.30
N VAL A 71 -5.35 1.73 -4.58
CA VAL A 71 -4.94 1.35 -3.23
C VAL A 71 -4.09 0.09 -3.31
N LEU A 72 -2.84 0.19 -2.86
CA LEU A 72 -1.85 -0.87 -2.91
C LEU A 72 -1.49 -1.34 -1.49
N PRO A 73 -2.00 -2.49 -1.02
CA PRO A 73 -1.60 -3.05 0.26
C PRO A 73 -0.20 -3.69 0.16
N LEU A 74 0.77 -3.14 0.90
CA LEU A 74 2.16 -3.64 0.97
C LEU A 74 2.28 -4.82 1.94
N PHE A 75 1.53 -5.89 1.67
CA PHE A 75 1.45 -7.08 2.51
C PHE A 75 1.83 -8.33 1.72
N LEU A 76 2.49 -9.27 2.39
CA LEU A 76 2.84 -10.55 1.77
C LEU A 76 1.60 -11.43 1.51
N THR A 77 0.63 -11.44 2.43
CA THR A 77 -0.54 -12.32 2.35
C THR A 77 -1.86 -11.58 2.57
N PRO A 78 -3.00 -12.09 2.08
CA PRO A 78 -4.33 -11.52 2.28
C PRO A 78 -4.90 -11.82 3.69
N GLY A 79 -4.08 -11.65 4.73
CA GLY A 79 -4.51 -11.82 6.12
C GLY A 79 -5.61 -10.83 6.53
N LYS A 80 -6.04 -10.88 7.80
CA LYS A 80 -7.13 -10.05 8.35
C LYS A 80 -6.99 -8.55 8.02
N HIS A 81 -5.77 -8.03 8.04
CA HIS A 81 -5.53 -6.62 7.71
C HIS A 81 -5.98 -6.26 6.30
N VAL A 82 -5.58 -7.05 5.31
CA VAL A 82 -5.91 -6.84 3.90
C VAL A 82 -7.38 -7.12 3.62
N SER A 83 -7.95 -8.15 4.25
CA SER A 83 -9.31 -8.62 3.96
C SER A 83 -10.40 -7.93 4.79
N SER A 84 -10.07 -7.23 5.89
CA SER A 84 -11.09 -6.63 6.75
C SER A 84 -10.71 -5.27 7.32
N ASP A 85 -9.52 -5.13 7.92
CA ASP A 85 -9.19 -3.90 8.67
C ASP A 85 -8.98 -2.70 7.72
N ILE A 86 -8.20 -2.86 6.64
CA ILE A 86 -8.00 -1.85 5.60
C ILE A 86 -9.33 -1.49 4.91
N PRO A 87 -10.13 -2.46 4.41
CA PRO A 87 -11.50 -2.22 3.94
C PRO A 87 -12.33 -1.35 4.88
N ARG A 88 -12.34 -1.66 6.18
CA ARG A 88 -13.09 -0.90 7.20
C ARG A 88 -12.56 0.53 7.34
N GLU A 89 -11.25 0.73 7.39
CA GLU A 89 -10.64 2.07 7.48
C GLU A 89 -10.89 2.93 6.23
N MET A 90 -11.06 2.30 5.06
CA MET A 90 -11.49 2.99 3.83
C MET A 90 -13.01 3.27 3.77
N GLY A 91 -13.79 2.85 4.76
CA GLY A 91 -15.26 2.96 4.75
C GLY A 91 -15.96 1.93 3.86
N LEU A 92 -15.29 0.84 3.50
CA LEU A 92 -15.76 -0.23 2.62
C LEU A 92 -15.67 -1.60 3.30
N PRO A 93 -16.36 -1.86 4.42
CA PRO A 93 -16.13 -3.05 5.26
C PRO A 93 -16.36 -4.41 4.56
N ASN A 94 -17.08 -4.43 3.43
CA ASN A 94 -17.36 -5.63 2.65
C ASN A 94 -16.56 -5.72 1.34
N CYS A 95 -15.53 -4.88 1.14
CA CYS A 95 -14.70 -4.98 -0.05
C CYS A 95 -13.59 -6.02 0.10
N SER A 96 -13.24 -6.64 -1.02
CA SER A 96 -12.11 -7.57 -1.14
C SER A 96 -11.00 -6.92 -1.98
N PRO A 97 -9.75 -7.43 -1.91
CA PRO A 97 -8.73 -7.13 -2.91
C PRO A 97 -9.22 -7.45 -4.34
N ALA A 98 -8.53 -6.89 -5.33
CA ALA A 98 -8.87 -6.96 -6.76
C ALA A 98 -10.30 -6.48 -7.06
N SER A 99 -10.69 -5.33 -6.51
CA SER A 99 -12.04 -4.79 -6.68
C SER A 99 -12.07 -3.29 -6.92
N LYS A 100 -13.20 -2.81 -7.44
CA LYS A 100 -13.42 -1.40 -7.77
C LYS A 100 -14.69 -0.89 -7.09
N HIS A 101 -14.60 0.24 -6.40
CA HIS A 101 -15.69 0.82 -5.60
C HIS A 101 -15.80 2.31 -5.83
N LYS A 102 -17.01 2.86 -5.69
CA LYS A 102 -17.24 4.30 -5.61
C LYS A 102 -17.49 4.67 -4.15
N ILE A 103 -16.78 5.68 -3.66
CA ILE A 103 -16.94 6.19 -2.31
C ILE A 103 -17.10 7.71 -2.33
N GLN A 104 -17.54 8.27 -1.20
CA GLN A 104 -17.47 9.70 -0.93
C GLN A 104 -16.39 9.99 0.12
N VAL A 105 -15.47 10.90 -0.19
CA VAL A 105 -14.45 11.40 0.74
C VAL A 105 -14.60 12.91 0.80
N GLU A 106 -14.93 13.45 1.97
CA GLU A 106 -15.16 14.89 2.17
C GLU A 106 -16.12 15.51 1.12
N GLY A 107 -17.20 14.79 0.79
CA GLY A 107 -18.20 15.23 -0.20
C GLY A 107 -17.79 15.06 -1.67
N ARG A 108 -16.61 14.51 -1.96
CA ARG A 108 -16.14 14.24 -3.33
C ARG A 108 -16.33 12.78 -3.71
N HIS A 109 -16.78 12.53 -4.93
CA HIS A 109 -16.91 11.18 -5.47
C HIS A 109 -15.56 10.67 -5.96
N ILE A 110 -15.09 9.58 -5.34
CA ILE A 110 -13.81 8.95 -5.68
C ILE A 110 -14.07 7.52 -6.11
N THR A 111 -13.36 7.09 -7.15
CA THR A 111 -13.30 5.68 -7.53
C THR A 111 -12.07 5.05 -6.88
N LEU A 112 -12.27 4.12 -5.96
CA LEU A 112 -11.19 3.31 -5.38
C LEU A 112 -10.98 2.03 -6.17
N ILE A 113 -9.73 1.69 -6.46
CA ILE A 113 -9.30 0.43 -7.05
C ILE A 113 -8.42 -0.27 -6.03
N TYR A 114 -8.93 -1.30 -5.36
CA TYR A 114 -8.18 -2.03 -4.34
C TYR A 114 -7.41 -3.19 -4.96
N ALA A 115 -6.09 -3.09 -5.00
CA ALA A 115 -5.22 -4.09 -5.59
C ALA A 115 -5.08 -5.34 -4.70
N ASN A 116 -4.59 -6.43 -5.30
CA ASN A 116 -4.14 -7.58 -4.54
C ASN A 116 -2.93 -7.23 -3.66
N PRO A 117 -2.75 -7.88 -2.49
CA PRO A 117 -1.45 -7.92 -1.83
C PRO A 117 -0.45 -8.67 -2.70
N ILE A 118 0.81 -8.73 -2.27
CA ILE A 118 1.88 -9.42 -3.02
C ILE A 118 1.50 -10.86 -3.33
N GLY A 119 1.06 -11.62 -2.33
CA GLY A 119 0.64 -13.01 -2.51
C GLY A 119 1.78 -13.94 -2.92
N PHE A 120 1.43 -15.03 -3.58
CA PHE A 120 2.41 -15.94 -4.18
C PHE A 120 2.90 -15.34 -5.51
N ASP A 121 4.21 -15.11 -5.59
CA ASP A 121 4.89 -14.61 -6.77
C ASP A 121 6.33 -15.15 -6.76
N GLU A 122 6.81 -15.67 -7.90
CA GLU A 122 8.16 -16.25 -8.02
C GLU A 122 9.25 -15.25 -7.61
N ARG A 123 9.04 -13.94 -7.82
CA ARG A 123 10.01 -12.90 -7.41
C ARG A 123 10.20 -12.87 -5.89
N VAL A 124 9.18 -13.23 -5.12
CA VAL A 124 9.31 -13.35 -3.66
C VAL A 124 10.13 -14.59 -3.28
N VAL A 125 9.95 -15.70 -4.01
CA VAL A 125 10.76 -16.91 -3.83
C VAL A 125 12.24 -16.59 -4.07
N GLU A 126 12.55 -15.83 -5.11
CA GLU A 126 13.92 -15.41 -5.42
C GLU A 126 14.54 -14.58 -4.27
N ILE A 127 13.77 -13.65 -3.69
CA ILE A 127 14.21 -12.86 -2.51
C ILE A 127 14.50 -13.79 -1.32
N PHE A 128 13.62 -14.75 -1.02
CA PHE A 128 13.85 -15.70 0.07
C PHE A 128 15.04 -16.62 -0.19
N ARG A 129 15.26 -17.03 -1.44
CA ARG A 129 16.43 -17.81 -1.82
C ARG A 129 17.73 -17.04 -1.55
N ASP A 130 17.74 -15.73 -1.83
CA ASP A 130 18.91 -14.89 -1.55
C ASP A 130 19.15 -14.74 -0.04
N ARG A 131 18.10 -14.50 0.76
CA ARG A 131 18.18 -14.48 2.23
C ARG A 131 18.67 -15.81 2.80
N PHE A 132 18.22 -16.94 2.24
CA PHE A 132 18.68 -18.27 2.63
C PHE A 132 20.17 -18.44 2.35
N LYS A 133 20.64 -18.09 1.14
CA LYS A 133 22.06 -18.19 0.78
C LYS A 133 22.94 -17.33 1.71
N GLU A 134 22.52 -16.11 2.00
CA GLU A 134 23.21 -15.22 2.95
C GLU A 134 23.40 -15.88 4.32
N ALA A 135 22.33 -16.45 4.88
CA ALA A 135 22.36 -17.14 6.17
C ALA A 135 23.18 -18.44 6.11
N TYR A 136 23.00 -19.25 5.07
CA TYR A 136 23.70 -20.54 4.91
C TYR A 136 25.21 -20.35 4.79
N ASN A 137 25.66 -19.30 4.10
CA ASN A 137 27.07 -18.96 3.98
C ASN A 137 27.73 -18.59 5.33
N MET A 138 26.96 -18.27 6.36
CA MET A 138 27.49 -18.05 7.71
C MET A 138 27.90 -19.35 8.40
N LEU A 139 27.38 -20.51 7.98
CA LEU A 139 27.74 -21.83 8.55
C LEU A 139 29.09 -22.35 8.06
N ILE A 140 29.57 -21.83 6.93
CA ILE A 140 30.79 -22.30 6.26
C ILE A 140 32.00 -21.42 6.64
N LYS A 141 31.77 -20.34 7.40
CA LYS A 141 32.81 -19.51 8.02
C LYS A 141 33.11 -19.96 9.43
#